data_AF-A0A6V8DUG4-F1
#
_entry.id   AF-A0A6V8DUG4-F1
#
_cell.length_a   1.000
_cell.length_b   1.000
_cell.length_c   1.000
_cell.angle_alpha   90.00
_cell.angle_beta   90.00
_cell.angle_gamma   90.00
#
_symmetry.space_group_name_H-M   'P 1'
#
loop_
_entity.id
_entity.type
_entity.pdbx_description
1 polymer ?
#
loop_
_entity_poly.entity_id
_entity_poly.type
_entity_poly.pdbx_seq_one_letter_code
_entity_poly.pdbx_strand_id
1 'polypeptide(L)'
;MKGQIIGSCHMGLGQVLSEKMVYGRTGHLQNPNLLEYKIPSIHEMPHVEPIIIESCDPEGPFGAKEAGEGPLLPILPAVVNAVYDAVGIRLRDLPLTPDVVFKGIEKAMKAAGVDDPLDLKPPRAEHGPLQDVLVKRASEHKQRDRARQRSEDTSPYVNGVLFGFDPNLPLEDQVEGWRFATEPDPEQLAELGLAGKAWLKKEQRHMGGDE
;
A
#
# COMPACT_ATOMS: atom_id res chain seq x y z
N MET A 1 -12.97 8.93 4.65
CA MET A 1 -11.89 8.29 3.88
C MET A 1 -10.66 9.17 3.72
N LYS A 2 -10.70 10.32 3.02
CA LYS A 2 -9.50 11.17 2.79
C LYS A 2 -8.72 11.52 4.06
N GLY A 3 -9.41 11.87 5.14
CA GLY A 3 -8.78 12.15 6.43
C GLY A 3 -8.06 10.94 7.04
N GLN A 4 -8.57 9.72 6.83
CA GLN A 4 -7.88 8.49 7.27
C GLN A 4 -6.57 8.33 6.51
N ILE A 5 -6.57 8.48 5.19
CA ILE A 5 -5.36 8.38 4.35
C ILE A 5 -4.28 9.38 4.81
N ILE A 6 -4.66 10.62 5.09
CA ILE A 6 -3.73 11.65 5.58
C ILE A 6 -3.22 11.29 6.98
N GLY A 7 -4.10 10.81 7.88
CA GLY A 7 -3.72 10.34 9.21
C GLY A 7 -2.77 9.15 9.17
N SER A 8 -3.02 8.16 8.32
CA SER A 8 -2.14 7.01 8.09
C SER A 8 -0.77 7.46 7.55
N CYS A 9 -0.74 8.46 6.67
CA CYS A 9 0.51 9.06 6.18
C CYS A 9 1.29 9.72 7.32
N HIS A 10 0.62 10.50 8.19
CA HIS A 10 1.24 11.10 9.38
C HIS A 10 1.83 10.04 10.31
N MET A 11 1.08 9.00 10.63
CA MET A 11 1.56 7.88 11.46
C MET A 11 2.74 7.14 10.82
N GLY A 12 2.65 6.82 9.52
CA GLY A 12 3.72 6.14 8.80
C GLY A 12 5.00 6.97 8.71
N LEU A 13 4.87 8.29 8.54
CA LEU A 13 5.99 9.23 8.57
C LEU A 13 6.64 9.30 9.95
N GLY A 14 5.84 9.33 11.02
CA GLY A 14 6.35 9.28 12.38
C GLY A 14 7.16 8.02 12.63
N GLN A 15 6.59 6.85 12.31
CA GLN A 15 7.25 5.56 12.47
C GLN A 15 8.57 5.44 11.68
N VAL A 16 8.60 5.94 10.45
CA VAL A 16 9.79 5.79 9.59
C VAL A 16 10.87 6.84 9.89
N LEU A 17 10.53 8.03 10.40
CA LEU A 17 11.50 9.13 10.56
C LEU A 17 11.95 9.37 12.01
N SER A 18 11.09 9.14 13.02
CA SER A 18 11.35 9.68 14.37
C SER A 18 10.90 8.81 15.53
N GLU A 19 9.78 8.09 15.40
CA GLU A 19 9.17 7.37 16.52
C GLU A 19 9.97 6.12 16.89
N LYS A 20 10.40 6.07 18.16
CA LYS A 20 11.14 4.94 18.72
C LYS A 20 10.92 4.86 20.21
N MET A 21 10.61 3.67 20.71
CA MET A 21 10.62 3.39 22.15
C MET A 21 12.03 3.00 22.59
N VAL A 22 12.56 3.69 23.60
CA VAL A 22 13.91 3.44 24.11
C VAL A 22 13.82 2.81 25.50
N TYR A 23 14.33 1.59 25.63
CA TYR A 23 14.33 0.86 26.89
C TYR A 23 15.72 0.86 27.53
N GLY A 24 15.78 1.21 28.81
CA GLY A 24 17.01 1.16 29.59
C GLY A 24 17.40 -0.27 29.97
N ARG A 25 18.59 -0.45 30.57
CA ARG A 25 19.10 -1.78 30.99
C ARG A 25 18.19 -2.51 31.98
N THR A 26 17.40 -1.77 32.74
CA THR A 26 16.44 -2.30 33.73
C THR A 26 15.05 -2.57 33.12
N GLY A 27 14.86 -2.36 31.82
CA GLY A 27 13.59 -2.57 31.12
C GLY A 27 12.60 -1.41 31.20
N HIS A 28 12.93 -0.31 31.89
CA HIS A 28 12.08 0.88 31.93
C HIS A 28 12.13 1.66 30.61
N LEU A 29 10.96 2.13 30.16
CA LEU A 29 10.84 3.04 29.02
C LEU A 29 11.45 4.40 29.41
N GLN A 30 12.45 4.85 28.66
CA GLN A 30 13.21 6.06 28.96
C GLN A 30 12.52 7.32 28.44
N ASN A 31 11.74 7.21 27.36
CA ASN A 31 11.07 8.33 26.70
C ASN A 31 9.52 8.22 26.70
N PRO A 32 8.84 8.09 27.86
CA PRO A 32 7.38 7.99 27.93
C PRO A 32 6.66 9.33 27.77
N ASN A 33 7.27 10.31 27.09
CA ASN A 33 6.79 11.68 26.98
C ASN A 33 6.84 12.14 25.51
N LEU A 34 6.01 13.13 25.16
CA LEU A 34 5.89 13.64 23.79
C LEU A 34 7.05 14.54 23.34
N LEU A 35 8.00 14.84 24.24
CA LEU A 35 9.19 15.61 23.89
C LEU A 35 10.26 14.69 23.27
N GLU A 36 10.47 13.52 23.88
CA GLU A 36 11.47 12.56 23.47
C GLU A 36 10.90 11.47 22.54
N TYR A 37 9.63 11.12 22.67
CA TYR A 37 8.89 10.35 21.66
C TYR A 37 8.37 11.31 20.59
N LYS A 38 9.20 11.56 19.58
CA LYS A 38 8.96 12.60 18.57
C LYS A 38 7.91 12.16 17.55
N ILE A 39 6.76 12.83 17.58
CA ILE A 39 5.70 12.71 16.59
C ILE A 39 5.84 13.89 15.60
N PRO A 40 5.65 13.68 14.28
CA PRO A 40 5.73 14.75 13.30
C PRO A 40 4.76 15.88 13.61
N SER A 41 5.27 17.11 13.59
CA SER A 41 4.49 18.34 13.68
C SER A 41 3.86 18.71 12.33
N ILE A 42 2.98 19.70 12.33
CA ILE A 42 2.35 20.21 11.10
C ILE A 42 3.36 20.75 10.07
N HIS A 43 4.52 21.22 10.52
CA HIS A 43 5.56 21.76 9.63
C HIS A 43 6.44 20.68 8.99
N GLU A 44 6.45 19.48 9.56
CA GLU A 44 7.19 18.33 9.05
C GLU A 44 6.34 17.47 8.12
N MET A 45 5.01 17.68 8.12
CA MET A 45 4.10 16.99 7.23
C MET A 45 4.22 17.49 5.79
N PRO A 46 4.47 16.60 4.81
CA PRO A 46 4.41 16.97 3.41
C PRO A 46 2.96 17.20 2.96
N HIS A 47 2.79 17.85 1.81
CA HIS A 47 1.49 17.89 1.15
C HIS A 47 1.10 16.48 0.70
N VAL A 48 -0.04 15.98 1.20
CA VAL A 48 -0.58 14.66 0.86
C VAL A 48 -1.78 14.83 -0.07
N GLU A 49 -1.74 14.21 -1.24
CA GLU A 49 -2.86 14.16 -2.18
C GLU A 49 -3.50 12.76 -2.17
N PRO A 50 -4.67 12.57 -1.52
CA PRO A 50 -5.34 11.28 -1.48
C PRO A 50 -6.04 10.97 -2.80
N ILE A 51 -5.64 9.86 -3.44
CA ILE A 51 -6.31 9.29 -4.61
C ILE A 51 -7.16 8.11 -4.15
N ILE A 52 -8.47 8.16 -4.41
CA ILE A 52 -9.41 7.08 -4.05
C ILE A 52 -9.61 6.20 -5.27
N ILE A 53 -9.45 4.89 -5.08
CA ILE A 53 -9.66 3.87 -6.10
C ILE A 53 -10.83 3.01 -5.64
N GLU A 54 -11.89 2.97 -6.44
CA GLU A 54 -13.11 2.21 -6.14
C GLU A 54 -13.04 0.87 -6.88
N SER A 55 -12.61 -0.17 -6.17
CA SER A 55 -12.77 -1.55 -6.61
C SER A 55 -13.94 -2.16 -5.84
N CYS A 56 -15.09 -2.36 -6.50
CA CYS A 56 -16.28 -2.90 -5.85
C CYS A 56 -16.00 -4.30 -5.28
N ASP A 57 -16.12 -4.43 -3.96
CA ASP A 57 -16.06 -5.72 -3.27
C ASP A 57 -17.44 -6.40 -3.29
N PRO A 58 -17.61 -7.61 -3.87
CA PRO A 58 -18.92 -8.28 -3.86
C PRO A 58 -19.45 -8.55 -2.44
N GLU A 59 -18.56 -8.72 -1.46
CA GLU A 59 -18.92 -9.03 -0.07
C GLU A 59 -19.01 -7.78 0.82
N GLY A 60 -18.57 -6.63 0.30
CA GLY A 60 -18.57 -5.36 1.01
C GLY A 60 -19.94 -4.68 0.96
N PRO A 61 -20.39 -4.03 2.05
CA PRO A 61 -21.61 -3.24 2.02
C PRO A 61 -21.46 -2.12 0.98
N PHE A 62 -22.36 -2.09 -0.01
CA PHE A 62 -22.27 -1.17 -1.16
C PHE A 62 -20.94 -1.26 -1.94
N GLY A 63 -20.25 -2.40 -1.93
CA GLY A 63 -18.96 -2.54 -2.60
C GLY A 63 -17.77 -2.00 -1.82
N ALA A 64 -17.96 -1.56 -0.57
CA ALA A 64 -16.93 -0.89 0.22
C ALA A 64 -15.84 -1.84 0.73
N LYS A 65 -14.60 -1.32 0.79
CA LYS A 65 -13.44 -1.96 1.41
C LYS A 65 -12.91 -1.14 2.58
N GLU A 66 -12.03 -1.75 3.36
CA GLU A 66 -11.30 -1.12 4.46
C GLU A 66 -10.40 0.03 3.95
N ALA A 67 -10.20 1.05 4.80
CA ALA A 67 -9.43 2.25 4.46
C ALA A 67 -8.73 2.91 5.68
N GLY A 68 -8.51 2.15 6.76
CA GLY A 68 -7.91 2.64 8.00
C GLY A 68 -6.42 2.30 8.13
N GLU A 69 -6.09 1.01 8.03
CA GLU A 69 -4.73 0.47 8.15
C GLU A 69 -4.05 0.31 6.80
N GLY A 70 -4.81 -0.06 5.76
CA GLY A 70 -4.28 -0.26 4.41
C GLY A 70 -3.39 0.89 3.90
N PRO A 71 -3.77 2.18 4.09
CA PRO A 71 -2.95 3.31 3.66
C PRO A 71 -1.65 3.53 4.44
N LEU A 72 -1.49 2.97 5.65
CA LEU A 72 -0.29 3.17 6.49
C LEU A 72 0.88 2.32 5.99
N LEU A 73 0.62 1.05 5.72
CA LEU A 73 1.62 0.05 5.36
C LEU A 73 2.55 0.46 4.21
N PRO A 74 2.07 1.06 3.08
CA PRO A 74 2.95 1.42 1.97
C PRO A 74 3.85 2.63 2.26
N ILE A 75 3.57 3.43 3.30
CA ILE A 75 4.33 4.67 3.59
C ILE A 75 5.77 4.37 3.99
N LEU A 76 5.98 3.40 4.89
CA LEU A 76 7.31 3.03 5.38
C LEU A 76 8.27 2.61 4.24
N PRO A 77 7.93 1.61 3.40
CA PRO A 77 8.82 1.20 2.31
C PRO A 77 8.96 2.29 1.24
N ALA A 78 7.93 3.11 0.99
CA ALA A 78 8.03 4.22 0.05
C ALA A 78 9.09 5.23 0.49
N VAL A 79 9.10 5.63 1.76
CA VAL A 79 10.08 6.57 2.31
C VAL A 79 11.48 5.95 2.35
N VAL A 80 11.62 4.69 2.79
CA VAL A 80 12.92 4.00 2.77
C VAL A 80 13.50 3.89 1.36
N ASN A 81 12.66 3.60 0.36
CA ASN A 81 13.08 3.55 -1.03
C ASN A 81 13.43 4.95 -1.57
N ALA A 82 12.72 6.00 -1.18
CA ALA A 82 13.04 7.37 -1.55
C ALA A 82 14.41 7.82 -0.98
N VAL A 83 14.72 7.45 0.27
CA VAL A 83 16.04 7.70 0.85
C VAL A 83 17.12 6.91 0.11
N TYR A 84 16.86 5.64 -0.20
CA TYR A 84 17.79 4.82 -0.98
C TYR A 84 18.05 5.40 -2.38
N ASP A 85 17.01 5.88 -3.06
CA ASP A 85 17.12 6.56 -4.37
C ASP A 85 17.93 7.86 -4.25
N ALA A 86 17.73 8.64 -3.19
CA ALA A 86 18.39 9.92 -2.99
C ALA A 86 19.90 9.81 -2.67
N VAL A 87 20.30 8.87 -1.79
CA VAL A 87 21.68 8.83 -1.27
C VAL A 87 22.39 7.49 -1.49
N GLY A 88 21.71 6.49 -2.05
CA GLY A 88 22.28 5.19 -2.39
C GLY A 88 22.62 4.25 -1.25
N ILE A 89 22.19 4.56 -0.03
CA ILE A 89 22.43 3.71 1.15
C ILE A 89 21.18 2.91 1.50
N ARG A 90 21.35 1.60 1.69
CA ARG A 90 20.25 0.71 2.11
C ARG A 90 20.26 0.51 3.61
N LEU A 91 19.47 1.33 4.30
CA LEU A 91 19.22 1.21 5.75
C LEU A 91 18.20 0.09 6.00
N ARG A 92 18.42 -0.70 7.05
CA ARG A 92 17.60 -1.88 7.41
C ARG A 92 16.88 -1.74 8.74
N ASP A 93 17.19 -0.68 9.47
CA ASP A 93 16.64 -0.41 10.80
C ASP A 93 15.88 0.92 10.73
N LEU A 94 14.72 0.96 11.39
CA LEU A 94 13.92 2.16 11.59
C LEU A 94 14.05 2.62 13.05
N PRO A 95 13.83 3.92 13.32
CA PRO A 95 13.57 5.01 12.37
C PRO A 95 14.83 5.49 11.62
N LEU A 96 14.63 6.13 10.47
CA LEU A 96 15.64 6.82 9.65
C LEU A 96 15.97 8.21 10.23
N THR A 97 16.39 8.25 11.49
CA THR A 97 16.79 9.51 12.12
C THR A 97 18.02 10.11 11.43
N PRO A 98 18.24 11.44 11.51
CA PRO A 98 19.38 12.08 10.85
C PRO A 98 20.73 11.45 11.22
N ASP A 99 20.93 11.02 12.46
CA ASP A 99 22.17 10.37 12.89
C ASP A 99 22.36 8.96 12.30
N VAL A 100 21.27 8.21 12.10
CA VAL A 100 21.30 6.89 11.45
C VAL A 100 21.64 7.04 9.97
N VAL A 101 20.97 7.98 9.29
CA VAL A 101 21.24 8.29 7.87
C VAL A 101 22.68 8.78 7.69
N PHE A 102 23.13 9.71 8.53
CA PHE A 102 24.49 10.25 8.49
C PHE A 102 25.56 9.16 8.65
N LYS A 103 25.44 8.29 9.67
CA LYS A 103 26.35 7.15 9.85
C LYS A 103 26.33 6.19 8.66
N GLY A 104 25.17 6.01 8.04
CA GLY A 104 25.02 5.21 6.82
C GLY A 104 25.81 5.81 5.65
N ILE A 105 25.73 7.12 5.46
CA ILE A 105 26.48 7.87 4.45
C ILE A 105 28.00 7.76 4.71
N GLU A 106 28.46 8.03 5.93
CA GLU A 106 29.89 7.94 6.28
C GLU A 106 30.47 6.54 5.99
N LYS A 107 29.72 5.49 6.33
CA LYS A 107 30.12 4.11 6.06
C LYS A 107 30.20 3.84 4.55
N ALA A 108 29.25 4.35 3.78
CA ALA A 108 29.25 4.21 2.32
C ALA A 108 30.41 4.96 1.68
N MET A 109 30.70 6.19 2.12
CA MET A 109 31.83 6.99 1.66
C MET A 109 33.16 6.28 1.88
N LYS A 110 33.37 5.76 3.09
CA LYS A 110 34.58 4.99 3.42
C LYS A 110 34.72 3.73 2.57
N ALA A 111 33.62 3.05 2.26
CA ALA A 111 33.64 1.86 1.41
C ALA A 111 33.93 2.20 -0.05
N ALA A 112 33.48 3.36 -0.53
CA ALA A 112 33.70 3.84 -1.90
C ALA A 112 35.03 4.58 -2.08
N GLY A 113 35.70 4.98 -1.00
CA GLY A 113 36.94 5.76 -1.03
C GLY A 113 36.72 7.21 -1.49
N VAL A 114 35.58 7.81 -1.11
CA VAL A 114 35.24 9.21 -1.45
C VAL A 114 35.22 10.07 -0.18
N ASP A 115 35.59 11.35 -0.33
CA ASP A 115 35.68 12.31 0.78
C ASP A 115 34.47 13.25 0.84
N ASP A 116 33.72 13.41 -0.25
CA ASP A 116 32.47 14.19 -0.31
C ASP A 116 31.25 13.25 -0.45
N PRO A 117 30.19 13.38 0.38
CA PRO A 117 28.97 12.59 0.24
C PRO A 117 28.27 12.76 -1.11
N LEU A 118 28.46 13.88 -1.80
CA LEU A 118 27.88 14.13 -3.13
C LEU A 118 28.56 13.31 -4.24
N ASP A 119 29.74 12.76 -3.98
CA ASP A 119 30.45 11.86 -4.90
C ASP A 119 29.95 10.41 -4.82
N LEU A 120 29.10 10.09 -3.82
CA LEU A 120 28.39 8.82 -3.80
C LEU A 120 27.45 8.74 -5.01
N LYS A 121 27.54 7.66 -5.77
CA LYS A 121 26.64 7.42 -6.91
C LYS A 121 25.36 6.75 -6.40
N PRO A 122 24.22 7.46 -6.38
CA PRO A 122 22.97 6.83 -6.01
C PRO A 122 22.59 5.78 -7.07
N PRO A 123 21.82 4.74 -6.69
CA PRO A 123 21.29 3.77 -7.63
C PRO A 123 20.46 4.51 -8.66
N ARG A 124 20.78 4.32 -9.94
CA ARG A 124 19.87 4.70 -11.02
C ARG A 124 19.10 3.46 -11.43
N ALA A 125 17.78 3.56 -11.45
CA ALA A 125 16.96 2.53 -12.04
C ALA A 125 17.21 2.53 -13.56
N GLU A 126 17.89 1.51 -14.06
CA GLU A 126 17.93 1.23 -15.50
C GLU A 126 16.68 0.45 -15.88
N HIS A 127 15.95 0.96 -16.87
CA HIS A 127 14.75 0.30 -17.35
C HIS A 127 15.11 -0.98 -18.11
N GLY A 128 14.47 -2.08 -17.72
CA GLY A 128 14.60 -3.35 -18.45
C GLY A 128 13.87 -3.30 -19.80
N PRO A 129 14.11 -4.30 -20.69
CA PRO A 129 13.49 -4.36 -22.02
C PRO A 129 11.95 -4.35 -22.03
N LEU A 130 11.31 -4.70 -20.91
CA LEU A 130 9.85 -4.74 -20.79
C LEU A 130 9.23 -3.38 -20.43
N GLN A 131 10.03 -2.36 -20.10
CA GLN A 131 9.51 -1.07 -19.65
C GLN A 131 8.53 -0.47 -20.65
N ASP A 132 8.92 -0.39 -21.92
CA ASP A 132 8.07 0.20 -22.97
C ASP A 132 6.76 -0.58 -23.16
N VAL A 133 6.83 -1.91 -23.05
CA VAL A 133 5.66 -2.80 -23.13
C VAL A 133 4.72 -2.55 -21.96
N LEU A 134 5.25 -2.44 -20.74
CA LEU A 134 4.45 -2.19 -19.53
C LEU A 134 3.80 -0.81 -19.55
N VAL A 135 4.54 0.23 -19.95
CA VAL A 135 4.01 1.60 -20.09
C VAL A 135 2.88 1.64 -21.11
N LYS A 136 3.05 0.98 -22.26
CA LYS A 136 2.01 0.87 -23.28
C LYS A 136 0.77 0.16 -22.74
N ARG A 137 0.92 -1.01 -22.13
CA ARG A 137 -0.19 -1.78 -21.54
C ARG A 137 -0.93 -1.00 -20.44
N ALA A 138 -0.20 -0.28 -19.59
CA ALA A 138 -0.79 0.56 -18.55
C ALA A 138 -1.63 1.70 -19.14
N SER A 139 -1.15 2.35 -20.22
CA SER A 139 -1.89 3.39 -20.93
C SER A 139 -3.20 2.85 -21.55
N GLU A 140 -3.13 1.69 -22.21
CA GLU A 140 -4.30 1.02 -22.78
C GLU A 140 -5.30 0.59 -21.70
N HIS A 141 -4.80 0.06 -20.57
CA HIS A 141 -5.62 -0.31 -19.42
C HIS A 141 -6.37 0.89 -18.84
N LYS A 142 -5.69 2.02 -18.64
CA LYS A 142 -6.30 3.27 -18.18
C LYS A 142 -7.43 3.75 -19.10
N GLN A 143 -7.26 3.60 -20.42
CA GLN A 143 -8.30 3.95 -21.39
C GLN A 143 -9.52 3.01 -21.26
N ARG A 144 -9.28 1.70 -21.12
CA ARG A 144 -10.34 0.70 -20.89
C ARG A 144 -11.12 0.96 -19.60
N ASP A 145 -10.43 1.16 -18.49
CA ASP A 145 -11.06 1.46 -17.19
C ASP A 145 -11.98 2.68 -17.29
N ARG A 146 -11.50 3.75 -17.94
CA ARG A 146 -12.28 4.97 -18.13
C ARG A 146 -13.50 4.77 -19.02
N ALA A 147 -13.40 3.92 -20.04
CA ALA A 147 -14.53 3.58 -20.91
C ALA A 147 -15.58 2.76 -20.14
N ARG A 148 -15.13 1.79 -19.35
CA ARG A 148 -16.00 0.88 -18.58
C ARG A 148 -16.72 1.57 -17.42
N GLN A 149 -16.05 2.50 -16.73
CA GLN A 149 -16.69 3.37 -15.72
C GLN A 149 -17.90 4.15 -16.25
N ARG A 150 -18.02 4.30 -17.58
CA ARG A 150 -19.11 5.01 -18.24
C ARG A 150 -20.12 4.08 -18.91
N SER A 151 -20.01 2.77 -18.69
CA SER A 151 -20.87 1.74 -19.28
C SER A 151 -21.70 1.04 -18.21
N GLU A 152 -22.86 0.50 -18.59
CA GLU A 152 -23.68 -0.39 -17.76
C GLU A 152 -23.20 -1.86 -17.81
N ASP A 153 -22.07 -2.12 -18.47
CA ASP A 153 -21.54 -3.47 -18.70
C ASP A 153 -20.95 -4.07 -17.42
N THR A 154 -21.56 -5.17 -16.96
CA THR A 154 -21.16 -5.93 -15.77
C THR A 154 -20.34 -7.18 -16.09
N SER A 155 -19.97 -7.40 -17.36
CA SER A 155 -19.18 -8.56 -17.81
C SER A 155 -17.87 -8.70 -17.01
N PRO A 156 -17.32 -9.92 -16.82
CA PRO A 156 -16.05 -10.11 -16.13
C PRO A 156 -14.93 -9.22 -16.68
N TYR A 157 -14.15 -8.61 -15.78
CA TYR A 157 -13.03 -7.75 -16.16
C TYR A 157 -11.81 -8.03 -15.30
N VAL A 158 -10.74 -8.42 -15.98
CA VAL A 158 -9.49 -8.86 -15.35
C VAL A 158 -8.47 -7.73 -15.39
N ASN A 159 -8.00 -7.30 -14.21
CA ASN A 159 -6.91 -6.30 -14.07
C ASN A 159 -5.51 -6.85 -14.44
N GLY A 160 -5.43 -8.10 -14.90
CA GLY A 160 -4.18 -8.80 -15.26
C GLY A 160 -3.51 -8.32 -16.56
N VAL A 161 -4.08 -7.35 -17.27
CA VAL A 161 -3.59 -6.87 -18.57
C VAL A 161 -2.15 -6.35 -18.55
N LEU A 162 -1.66 -5.87 -17.41
CA LEU A 162 -0.24 -5.50 -17.23
C LEU A 162 0.69 -6.70 -17.50
N PHE A 163 0.25 -7.89 -17.10
CA PHE A 163 0.99 -9.14 -17.25
C PHE A 163 0.71 -9.86 -18.59
N GLY A 164 -0.13 -9.28 -19.44
CA GLY A 164 -0.43 -9.80 -20.78
C GLY A 164 -1.66 -10.70 -20.85
N PHE A 165 -2.48 -10.73 -19.79
CA PHE A 165 -3.78 -11.40 -19.80
C PHE A 165 -4.80 -10.61 -20.63
N ASP A 166 -5.76 -11.32 -21.23
CA ASP A 166 -6.94 -10.76 -21.89
C ASP A 166 -7.85 -10.12 -20.82
N PRO A 167 -8.26 -8.85 -20.97
CA PRO A 167 -9.15 -8.19 -20.02
C PRO A 167 -10.56 -8.78 -19.95
N ASN A 168 -11.03 -9.43 -21.01
CA ASN A 168 -12.42 -9.87 -21.16
C ASN A 168 -12.63 -11.36 -20.85
N LEU A 169 -11.55 -12.11 -20.64
CA LEU A 169 -11.60 -13.51 -20.25
C LEU A 169 -11.30 -13.63 -18.75
N PRO A 170 -12.07 -14.41 -17.98
CA PRO A 170 -11.71 -14.80 -16.63
C PRO A 170 -10.30 -15.41 -16.54
N LEU A 171 -9.62 -15.29 -15.39
CA LEU A 171 -8.28 -15.86 -15.21
C LEU A 171 -8.28 -17.41 -15.28
N GLU A 172 -9.39 -18.05 -14.91
CA GLU A 172 -9.56 -19.51 -15.02
C GLU A 172 -9.49 -20.03 -16.45
N ASP A 173 -9.95 -19.22 -17.41
CA ASP A 173 -9.91 -19.55 -18.84
C ASP A 173 -8.54 -19.27 -19.47
N GLN A 174 -7.68 -18.50 -18.78
CA GLN A 174 -6.38 -18.06 -19.28
C GLN A 174 -5.20 -18.77 -18.62
N VAL A 175 -5.38 -19.28 -17.39
CA VAL A 175 -4.32 -19.86 -16.58
C VAL A 175 -4.70 -21.29 -16.20
N GLU A 176 -3.97 -22.25 -16.76
CA GLU A 176 -4.13 -23.66 -16.43
C GLU A 176 -3.88 -23.90 -14.93
N GLY A 177 -4.81 -24.59 -14.27
CA GLY A 177 -4.72 -24.91 -12.85
C GLY A 177 -5.13 -23.78 -11.90
N TRP A 178 -5.67 -22.68 -12.42
CA TRP A 178 -6.25 -21.61 -11.61
C TRP A 178 -7.45 -22.12 -10.80
N ARG A 179 -7.51 -21.77 -9.51
CA ARG A 179 -8.57 -22.18 -8.59
C ARG A 179 -9.13 -20.95 -7.89
N PHE A 180 -10.44 -20.74 -7.98
CA PHE A 180 -11.18 -19.79 -7.15
C PHE A 180 -11.92 -20.56 -6.05
N ALA A 181 -11.99 -20.00 -4.85
CA ALA A 181 -12.88 -20.45 -3.79
C ALA A 181 -13.76 -19.24 -3.41
N THR A 182 -14.92 -19.14 -4.05
CA THR A 182 -15.82 -17.99 -3.90
C THR A 182 -17.07 -18.32 -3.10
N GLU A 183 -17.37 -19.61 -2.89
CA GLU A 183 -18.46 -20.05 -2.00
C GLU A 183 -17.88 -21.03 -0.96
N PRO A 184 -18.13 -20.81 0.34
CA PRO A 184 -17.81 -21.81 1.35
C PRO A 184 -18.68 -23.06 1.10
N ASP A 185 -18.08 -24.25 1.19
CA ASP A 185 -18.81 -25.50 1.06
C ASP A 185 -19.93 -25.59 2.11
N PRO A 186 -21.02 -26.35 1.87
CA PRO A 186 -22.14 -26.47 2.82
C PRO A 186 -21.73 -26.86 4.24
N GLU A 187 -20.64 -27.62 4.39
CA GLU A 187 -20.05 -27.98 5.68
C GLU A 187 -19.34 -26.78 6.36
N GLN A 188 -18.69 -25.92 5.59
CA GLN A 188 -18.04 -24.69 6.07
C GLN A 188 -19.07 -23.64 6.52
N LEU A 189 -20.22 -23.58 5.85
CA LEU A 189 -21.37 -22.74 6.25
C LEU A 189 -21.99 -23.19 7.59
N ALA A 190 -21.95 -24.48 7.89
CA ALA A 190 -22.55 -25.06 9.10
C ALA A 190 -21.74 -24.77 10.39
N GLU A 191 -20.44 -24.46 10.27
CA GLU A 191 -19.53 -24.22 11.40
C GLU A 191 -19.06 -22.75 11.53
N LEU A 192 -19.80 -21.81 10.95
CA LEU A 192 -19.41 -20.40 10.97
C LEU A 192 -19.45 -19.80 12.39
N GLY A 193 -18.28 -19.37 12.87
CA GLY A 193 -18.15 -18.55 14.07
C GLY A 193 -18.83 -17.16 13.94
N LEU A 194 -18.74 -16.32 14.98
CA LEU A 194 -19.41 -15.01 15.03
C LEU A 194 -19.20 -14.12 13.79
N ALA A 195 -18.01 -14.17 13.17
CA ALA A 195 -17.70 -13.41 11.95
C ALA A 195 -18.38 -13.97 10.69
N GLY A 196 -18.59 -15.29 10.60
CA GLY A 196 -19.20 -15.93 9.44
C GLY A 196 -20.71 -15.70 9.33
N LYS A 197 -21.38 -15.34 10.43
CA LYS A 197 -22.82 -14.99 10.43
C LYS A 197 -23.16 -13.76 9.58
N ALA A 198 -22.16 -12.96 9.17
CA ALA A 198 -22.35 -11.88 8.21
C ALA A 198 -22.87 -12.40 6.85
N TRP A 199 -22.41 -13.58 6.41
CA TRP A 199 -22.83 -14.24 5.17
C TRP A 199 -24.28 -14.71 5.16
N LEU A 200 -24.87 -14.95 6.34
CA LEU A 200 -26.26 -15.40 6.48
C LEU A 200 -27.27 -14.25 6.44
N LYS A 201 -26.79 -12.99 6.45
CA LYS A 201 -27.65 -11.82 6.49
C LYS A 201 -28.06 -11.44 5.06
N LYS A 202 -29.14 -12.06 4.57
CA LYS A 202 -29.88 -11.53 3.41
C LYS A 202 -30.32 -10.10 3.77
N GLU A 203 -29.80 -9.08 3.08
CA GLU A 203 -30.36 -7.73 3.14
C GLU A 203 -31.86 -7.82 2.83
N GLN A 204 -32.71 -7.49 3.81
CA GLN A 204 -34.11 -7.23 3.52
C GLN A 204 -34.22 -5.90 2.78
N ARG A 205 -34.04 -5.93 1.46
CA ARG A 205 -34.48 -4.85 0.59
C ARG A 205 -35.98 -4.99 0.35
N HIS A 206 -36.77 -4.42 1.25
CA HIS A 206 -38.16 -4.06 0.96
C HIS A 206 -38.25 -2.53 0.93
N MET A 207 -37.77 -1.92 -0.16
CA MET A 207 -38.24 -0.59 -0.56
C MET A 207 -39.43 -0.83 -1.48
N GLY A 208 -40.58 -1.14 -0.86
CA GLY A 208 -41.85 -1.15 -1.57
C GLY A 208 -42.26 0.29 -1.83
N GLY A 209 -42.01 0.77 -3.05
CA GLY A 209 -42.78 1.83 -3.67
C GLY A 209 -43.76 1.19 -4.64
N ASP A 210 -45.03 1.53 -4.47
CA ASP A 210 -46.19 1.47 -5.38
C ASP A 210 -47.41 0.75 -4.76
N GLU A 211 -48.16 1.50 -3.94
CA GLU A 211 -49.58 1.89 -4.13
C GLU A 211 -50.01 2.91 -3.05
#